data_AF-R5MHL9-F1
#
_entry.id   AF-R5MHL9-F1
#
_cell.length_a   1.000
_cell.length_b   1.000
_cell.length_c   1.000
_cell.angle_alpha   90.00
_cell.angle_beta   90.00
_cell.angle_gamma   90.00
#
_symmetry.space_group_name_H-M   'P 1'
#
loop_
_entity.id
_entity.type
_entity.pdbx_description
1 polymer ?
#
loop_
_entity_poly.entity_id
_entity_poly.type
_entity_poly.pdbx_seq_one_letter_code
_entity_poly.pdbx_strand_id
1 'polypeptide(L)'
;MKRIFNYCTMLLVSVLAFSLGSCTDEYEYTPAVAEGEQIYFSNALSSTVELNSNQSSIQIPVNRIQRSGALTVPIEVTVPENSKYQVSSEVTFNDGDSVAYINVNYDPSAIEYGKYDTITVAIKDAQYTTPYGASTYTFAAGLSEWKTMSSKGYYRDGIVGSMYGLDVTTYQVEIQENVITPGKYRVVSPYGAGTNFYSTYVDIDSPVFKWTGETNTSIVIDATDPNFVYVDGDFYTGLDDGMASQGQGALHVFSYVYYYLLNGNNLDAVKANVPELFGKLEDGVITFPANCLLGNFDGSMNPVYYVNSADLAVALPGHEITDFSTSFAYTGRFTDVAGNNYAQGLITLGADVASAKYLVAADGDDVNEIVNAVNEGAIEANEINATSEVKVAISESGKYNMIVIAYDSEGKMRAHSSTPFTFDIGGSGAAKWTSVCSGTYNQNYYPNFVVDESDNPVGNPFGDGTYSTTLYVDQNDPTHYKIEPWLLKDLSFEFNLDGSGVITFSDVNTGVDSQTGYGNILVTNATTALQTGDVFSFLDESGAYVFGMMYYVNYNNSYGWLGGALETFTPSGNGASMIMKRGTASLKNIKKVNRSVKSVTAGHAKKFIAAPVDAKTLKLK
;
A
#
# COMPACT_ATOMS: atom_id res chain seq x y z
N MET A 1 -71.66 -15.18 -29.27
CA MET A 1 -71.67 -13.74 -29.61
C MET A 1 -71.29 -12.97 -28.35
N LYS A 2 -70.05 -12.48 -28.22
CA LYS A 2 -69.60 -11.26 -28.91
C LYS A 2 -70.59 -10.11 -28.73
N ARG A 3 -70.82 -9.57 -27.52
CA ARG A 3 -71.61 -8.33 -27.36
C ARG A 3 -71.27 -7.45 -26.15
N ILE A 4 -70.07 -7.51 -25.58
CA ILE A 4 -69.72 -6.58 -24.48
C ILE A 4 -68.45 -5.74 -24.71
N PHE A 5 -67.58 -6.06 -25.68
CA PHE A 5 -66.40 -5.22 -25.96
C PHE A 5 -66.49 -4.38 -27.26
N ASN A 6 -67.67 -4.30 -27.89
CA ASN A 6 -67.89 -3.59 -29.16
C ASN A 6 -68.29 -2.10 -29.02
N TYR A 7 -68.20 -1.49 -27.84
CA TYR A 7 -68.73 -0.13 -27.64
C TYR A 7 -67.71 0.93 -27.16
N CYS A 8 -66.43 0.60 -26.95
CA CYS A 8 -65.42 1.59 -26.56
C CYS A 8 -64.45 1.98 -27.69
N THR A 9 -64.34 1.18 -28.75
CA THR A 9 -63.41 1.44 -29.88
C THR A 9 -64.02 2.25 -31.02
N MET A 10 -65.34 2.41 -31.06
CA MET A 10 -66.04 3.13 -32.14
C MET A 10 -66.15 4.66 -31.92
N LEU A 11 -65.59 5.20 -30.82
CA LEU A 11 -65.64 6.63 -30.51
C LEU A 11 -64.32 7.37 -30.73
N LEU A 12 -63.19 6.65 -30.90
CA LEU A 12 -61.86 7.25 -31.11
C LEU A 12 -61.46 7.34 -32.59
N VAL A 13 -62.24 6.74 -33.49
CA VAL A 13 -62.04 6.75 -34.95
C VAL A 13 -62.56 8.04 -35.60
N SER A 14 -63.26 8.92 -34.89
CA SER A 14 -63.96 10.07 -35.49
C SER A 14 -63.29 11.44 -35.33
N VAL A 15 -62.11 11.54 -34.69
CA VAL A 15 -61.50 12.87 -34.40
C VAL A 15 -60.14 13.12 -35.06
N LEU A 16 -59.52 12.14 -35.73
CA LEU A 16 -58.20 12.33 -36.38
C LEU A 16 -58.18 12.06 -37.89
N ALA A 17 -59.35 11.98 -38.51
CA ALA A 17 -59.47 12.36 -39.92
C ALA A 17 -59.79 13.86 -39.94
N PHE A 18 -58.79 14.71 -40.16
CA PHE A 18 -58.84 16.00 -40.87
C PHE A 18 -57.64 16.86 -40.48
N SER A 19 -56.47 16.58 -41.07
CA SER A 19 -55.60 17.58 -41.70
C SER A 19 -54.26 16.96 -42.03
N LEU A 20 -53.70 17.41 -43.17
CA LEU A 20 -52.35 17.16 -43.66
C LEU A 20 -52.19 15.93 -44.58
N GLY A 21 -52.89 16.00 -45.71
CA GLY A 21 -52.30 15.51 -46.95
C GLY A 21 -51.22 16.48 -47.41
N SER A 22 -50.02 15.97 -47.66
CA SER A 22 -49.05 16.45 -48.66
C SER A 22 -47.77 15.60 -48.59
N CYS A 23 -47.63 14.66 -49.54
CA CYS A 23 -46.47 13.79 -49.82
C CYS A 23 -46.25 12.61 -48.87
N THR A 24 -47.10 11.59 -48.96
CA THR A 24 -46.65 10.20 -48.80
C THR A 24 -46.38 9.65 -50.19
N ASP A 25 -45.13 9.74 -50.66
CA ASP A 25 -44.68 8.75 -51.64
C ASP A 25 -44.72 7.41 -50.90
N GLU A 26 -45.70 6.58 -51.26
CA GLU A 26 -45.72 5.18 -50.83
C GLU A 26 -44.48 4.51 -51.42
N TYR A 27 -43.40 4.45 -50.63
CA TYR A 27 -42.33 3.51 -50.89
C TYR A 27 -42.95 2.12 -50.73
N GLU A 28 -43.36 1.51 -51.84
CA GLU A 28 -43.50 0.06 -51.92
C GLU A 28 -42.12 -0.55 -51.62
N TYR A 29 -41.87 -0.86 -50.35
CA TYR A 29 -40.76 -1.73 -49.96
C TYR A 29 -41.08 -3.12 -50.52
N THR A 30 -40.56 -3.40 -51.71
CA THR A 30 -40.44 -4.77 -52.21
C THR A 30 -39.20 -5.36 -51.54
N PRO A 31 -39.35 -6.29 -50.58
CA PRO A 31 -38.20 -6.96 -50.00
C PRO A 31 -37.44 -7.66 -51.13
N ALA A 32 -36.14 -7.41 -51.25
CA ALA A 32 -35.32 -8.16 -52.20
C ALA A 32 -35.39 -9.65 -51.81
N VAL A 33 -36.04 -10.46 -52.65
CA VAL A 33 -36.00 -11.92 -52.53
C VAL A 33 -34.56 -12.32 -52.82
N ALA A 34 -33.84 -12.77 -51.79
CA ALA A 34 -32.51 -13.31 -52.00
C ALA A 34 -32.65 -14.68 -52.69
N GLU A 35 -32.31 -14.72 -53.97
CA GLU A 35 -32.20 -15.95 -54.76
C GLU A 35 -30.75 -16.45 -54.75
N GLY A 36 -30.56 -17.76 -54.97
CA GLY A 36 -29.23 -18.38 -54.98
C GLY A 36 -28.76 -18.91 -53.63
N GLU A 37 -27.45 -19.16 -53.52
CA GLU A 37 -26.84 -19.91 -52.43
C GLU A 37 -26.61 -19.10 -51.15
N GLN A 38 -26.65 -17.76 -51.27
CA GLN A 38 -26.63 -16.81 -50.16
C GLN A 38 -25.47 -17.01 -49.18
N ILE A 39 -24.25 -16.95 -49.71
CA ILE A 39 -23.00 -17.13 -48.99
C ILE A 39 -22.40 -15.78 -48.63
N TYR A 40 -21.83 -15.68 -47.43
CA TYR A 40 -21.26 -14.44 -46.91
C TYR A 40 -20.20 -14.65 -45.82
N PHE A 41 -19.37 -13.64 -45.61
CA PHE A 41 -18.52 -13.49 -44.43
C PHE A 41 -19.25 -12.69 -43.35
N SER A 42 -19.13 -13.14 -42.09
CA SER A 42 -19.75 -12.43 -40.97
C SER A 42 -19.04 -11.10 -40.71
N ASN A 43 -19.81 -10.04 -40.46
CA ASN A 43 -19.27 -8.74 -40.06
C ASN A 43 -18.67 -8.76 -38.64
N ALA A 44 -18.85 -9.85 -37.89
CA ALA A 44 -18.24 -10.06 -36.58
C ALA A 44 -16.81 -10.64 -36.67
N LEU A 45 -16.31 -10.95 -37.87
CA LEU A 45 -14.93 -11.42 -38.04
C LEU A 45 -13.95 -10.29 -37.73
N SER A 46 -12.92 -10.60 -36.96
CA SER A 46 -11.87 -9.66 -36.58
C SER A 46 -11.10 -9.18 -37.81
N SER A 47 -10.68 -7.92 -37.85
CA SER A 47 -9.76 -7.43 -38.88
C SER A 47 -8.31 -7.91 -38.67
N THR A 48 -8.02 -8.52 -37.53
CA THR A 48 -6.71 -9.10 -37.18
C THR A 48 -6.89 -10.55 -36.75
N VAL A 49 -6.05 -11.44 -37.28
CA VAL A 49 -6.01 -12.85 -36.91
C VAL A 49 -4.63 -13.17 -36.36
N GLU A 50 -4.53 -13.32 -35.05
CA GLU A 50 -3.31 -13.78 -34.40
C GLU A 50 -3.10 -15.27 -34.68
N LEU A 51 -1.89 -15.61 -35.12
CA LEU A 51 -1.46 -16.96 -35.39
C LEU A 51 -0.89 -17.60 -34.11
N ASN A 52 -0.84 -18.92 -34.10
CA ASN A 52 -0.26 -19.68 -32.99
C ASN A 52 1.06 -20.31 -33.45
N SER A 53 2.13 -20.09 -32.69
CA SER A 53 3.47 -20.61 -33.05
C SER A 53 3.58 -22.14 -32.99
N ASN A 54 2.58 -22.82 -32.40
CA ASN A 54 2.51 -24.28 -32.30
C ASN A 54 1.49 -24.90 -33.27
N GLN A 55 0.92 -24.10 -34.17
CA GLN A 55 0.01 -24.55 -35.23
C GLN A 55 0.56 -24.20 -36.60
N SER A 56 0.04 -24.87 -37.64
CA SER A 56 0.42 -24.64 -39.04
C SER A 56 -0.76 -24.25 -39.91
N SER A 57 -1.94 -23.99 -39.31
CA SER A 57 -3.14 -23.63 -40.03
C SER A 57 -4.17 -22.92 -39.15
N ILE A 58 -4.94 -22.00 -39.73
CA ILE A 58 -6.16 -21.43 -39.15
C ILE A 58 -7.34 -21.63 -40.10
N GLN A 59 -8.55 -21.49 -39.58
CA GLN A 59 -9.80 -21.64 -40.33
C GLN A 59 -10.59 -20.33 -40.33
N ILE A 60 -10.90 -19.82 -41.52
CA ILE A 60 -11.75 -18.64 -41.71
C ILE A 60 -13.16 -19.10 -42.07
N PRO A 61 -14.20 -18.80 -41.25
CA PRO A 61 -15.53 -19.29 -41.49
C PRO A 61 -16.23 -18.50 -42.61
N VAL A 62 -16.91 -19.25 -43.48
CA VAL A 62 -17.77 -18.76 -44.54
C VAL A 62 -19.18 -19.28 -44.27
N ASN A 63 -20.17 -18.39 -44.22
CA ASN A 63 -21.53 -18.72 -43.83
C ASN A 63 -22.42 -18.91 -45.06
N ARG A 64 -23.39 -19.81 -44.98
CA ARG A 64 -24.38 -20.10 -46.01
C ARG A 64 -25.79 -20.14 -45.41
N ILE A 65 -26.71 -19.40 -46.02
CA ILE A 65 -28.12 -19.36 -45.56
C ILE A 65 -28.90 -20.53 -46.15
N GLN A 66 -28.75 -20.81 -47.45
CA GLN A 66 -29.42 -21.93 -48.10
C GLN A 66 -28.66 -23.24 -47.85
N ARG A 67 -29.23 -24.16 -47.06
CA ARG A 67 -28.50 -25.35 -46.60
C ARG A 67 -28.70 -26.60 -47.45
N SER A 68 -29.57 -26.54 -48.45
CA SER A 68 -29.87 -27.70 -49.29
C SER A 68 -28.78 -27.95 -50.34
N GLY A 69 -28.36 -29.20 -50.46
CA GLY A 69 -27.37 -29.67 -51.42
C GLY A 69 -25.93 -29.38 -51.00
N ALA A 70 -25.03 -30.31 -51.32
CA ALA A 70 -23.60 -30.05 -51.22
C ALA A 70 -23.18 -29.04 -52.29
N LEU A 71 -22.28 -28.12 -51.94
CA LEU A 71 -21.87 -27.01 -52.78
C LEU A 71 -20.39 -26.69 -52.57
N THR A 72 -19.64 -26.54 -53.66
CA THR A 72 -18.27 -26.02 -53.62
C THR A 72 -18.24 -24.64 -54.28
N VAL A 73 -17.67 -23.66 -53.58
CA VAL A 73 -17.66 -22.26 -53.98
C VAL A 73 -16.22 -21.79 -54.20
N PRO A 74 -15.88 -21.30 -55.40
CA PRO A 74 -14.57 -20.71 -55.67
C PRO A 74 -14.36 -19.42 -54.87
N ILE A 75 -13.17 -19.27 -54.31
CA ILE A 75 -12.71 -18.12 -53.55
C ILE A 75 -11.56 -17.45 -54.30
N GLU A 76 -11.69 -16.15 -54.55
CA GLU A 76 -10.60 -15.30 -54.99
C GLU A 76 -9.74 -14.92 -53.78
N VAL A 77 -8.43 -15.16 -53.88
CA VAL A 77 -7.46 -14.94 -52.81
C VAL A 77 -6.46 -13.90 -53.26
N THR A 78 -6.25 -12.87 -52.44
CA THR A 78 -5.17 -11.91 -52.60
C THR A 78 -4.26 -11.97 -51.37
N VAL A 79 -2.96 -12.17 -51.60
CA VAL A 79 -1.91 -12.18 -50.58
C VAL A 79 -0.72 -11.33 -51.07
N PRO A 80 0.18 -10.87 -50.17
CA PRO A 80 1.35 -10.10 -50.59
C PRO A 80 2.31 -10.92 -51.46
N GLU A 81 3.14 -10.24 -52.25
CA GLU A 81 4.22 -10.91 -52.98
C GLU A 81 5.16 -11.62 -52.00
N ASN A 82 5.57 -12.86 -52.33
CA ASN A 82 6.38 -13.74 -51.47
C ASN A 82 5.71 -14.14 -50.13
N SER A 83 4.37 -14.08 -50.07
CA SER A 83 3.55 -14.53 -48.95
C SER A 83 4.00 -15.89 -48.40
N LYS A 84 4.00 -16.00 -47.06
CA LYS A 84 4.27 -17.25 -46.33
C LYS A 84 3.01 -18.08 -46.08
N TYR A 85 1.88 -17.66 -46.64
CA TYR A 85 0.57 -18.26 -46.44
C TYR A 85 0.11 -19.03 -47.69
N GLN A 86 -0.47 -20.20 -47.46
CA GLN A 86 -1.20 -20.96 -48.46
C GLN A 86 -2.68 -20.98 -48.09
N VAL A 87 -3.49 -20.22 -48.83
CA VAL A 87 -4.92 -20.05 -48.59
C VAL A 87 -5.72 -20.93 -49.56
N SER A 88 -6.74 -21.63 -49.06
CA SER A 88 -7.68 -22.35 -49.92
C SER A 88 -8.36 -21.41 -50.92
N SER A 89 -8.37 -21.77 -52.21
CA SER A 89 -9.05 -21.03 -53.28
C SER A 89 -10.48 -21.50 -53.54
N GLU A 90 -11.02 -22.35 -52.67
CA GLU A 90 -12.39 -22.82 -52.68
C GLU A 90 -12.82 -23.26 -51.28
N VAL A 91 -14.13 -23.34 -51.06
CA VAL A 91 -14.74 -23.83 -49.82
C VAL A 91 -15.90 -24.78 -50.16
N THR A 92 -15.99 -25.91 -49.44
CA THR A 92 -17.04 -26.91 -49.66
C THR A 92 -17.99 -26.97 -48.47
N PHE A 93 -19.27 -26.77 -48.74
CA PHE A 93 -20.39 -27.01 -47.84
C PHE A 93 -20.95 -28.41 -48.14
N ASN A 94 -21.08 -29.27 -47.14
CA ASN A 94 -21.86 -30.49 -47.30
C ASN A 94 -23.36 -30.18 -47.25
N ASP A 95 -24.19 -31.14 -47.65
CA ASP A 95 -25.64 -30.99 -47.53
C ASP A 95 -26.04 -30.77 -46.06
N GLY A 96 -26.78 -29.69 -45.80
CA GLY A 96 -27.19 -29.25 -44.47
C GLY A 96 -26.26 -28.26 -43.78
N ASP A 97 -25.02 -28.05 -44.27
CA ASP A 97 -24.04 -27.18 -43.60
C ASP A 97 -24.42 -25.69 -43.73
N SER A 98 -24.30 -24.96 -42.61
CA SER A 98 -24.47 -23.51 -42.58
C SER A 98 -23.15 -22.73 -42.53
N VAL A 99 -22.04 -23.43 -42.27
CA VAL A 99 -20.70 -22.88 -42.18
C VAL A 99 -19.74 -23.86 -42.82
N ALA A 100 -18.80 -23.34 -43.60
CA ALA A 100 -17.63 -24.05 -44.08
C ALA A 100 -16.39 -23.17 -43.89
N TYR A 101 -15.20 -23.70 -44.12
CA TYR A 101 -13.96 -23.02 -43.74
C TYR A 101 -12.96 -22.90 -44.89
N ILE A 102 -12.43 -21.69 -45.06
CA ILE A 102 -11.20 -21.46 -45.84
C ILE A 102 -10.03 -21.78 -44.91
N ASN A 103 -9.16 -22.70 -45.31
CA ASN A 103 -7.95 -23.00 -44.55
C ASN A 103 -6.84 -22.04 -44.99
N VAL A 104 -6.17 -21.43 -44.01
CA VAL A 104 -4.94 -20.65 -44.23
C VAL A 104 -3.81 -21.42 -43.56
N ASN A 105 -2.96 -22.05 -44.36
CA ASN A 105 -1.81 -22.81 -43.88
C ASN A 105 -0.57 -21.91 -43.87
N TYR A 106 0.32 -22.14 -42.91
CA TYR A 106 1.57 -21.41 -42.72
C TYR A 106 2.61 -22.31 -42.04
N ASP A 107 3.89 -22.01 -42.24
CA ASP A 107 4.97 -22.56 -41.43
C ASP A 107 5.27 -21.56 -40.30
N PRO A 108 4.99 -21.88 -39.02
CA PRO A 108 5.19 -20.94 -37.91
C PRO A 108 6.65 -20.51 -37.77
N SER A 109 7.63 -21.31 -38.22
CA SER A 109 9.05 -20.94 -38.18
C SER A 109 9.45 -19.91 -39.25
N ALA A 110 8.62 -19.73 -40.28
CA ALA A 110 8.83 -18.78 -41.36
C ALA A 110 8.07 -17.45 -41.16
N ILE A 111 7.18 -17.38 -40.16
CA ILE A 111 6.46 -16.15 -39.81
C ILE A 111 7.28 -15.34 -38.82
N GLU A 112 7.50 -14.07 -39.14
CA GLU A 112 8.18 -13.13 -38.26
C GLU A 112 7.21 -12.62 -37.19
N TYR A 113 7.65 -12.63 -35.93
CA TYR A 113 6.84 -12.13 -34.81
C TYR A 113 6.65 -10.60 -34.92
N GLY A 114 5.46 -10.13 -34.56
CA GLY A 114 5.07 -8.72 -34.62
C GLY A 114 4.82 -8.18 -36.02
N LYS A 115 4.98 -9.01 -37.06
CA LYS A 115 4.65 -8.66 -38.44
C LYS A 115 3.32 -9.31 -38.85
N TYR A 116 2.45 -8.50 -39.44
CA TYR A 116 1.17 -8.95 -39.96
C TYR A 116 1.06 -8.68 -41.46
N ASP A 117 0.76 -9.72 -42.22
CA ASP A 117 0.53 -9.64 -43.66
C ASP A 117 -0.98 -9.56 -43.94
N THR A 118 -1.37 -8.70 -44.90
CA THR A 118 -2.77 -8.53 -45.28
C THR A 118 -3.21 -9.63 -46.24
N ILE A 119 -4.27 -10.36 -45.88
CA ILE A 119 -4.90 -11.40 -46.69
C ILE A 119 -6.34 -10.97 -46.99
N THR A 120 -6.73 -11.07 -48.26
CA THR A 120 -8.11 -10.84 -48.70
C THR A 120 -8.67 -12.11 -49.33
N VAL A 121 -9.85 -12.52 -48.89
CA VAL A 121 -10.64 -13.60 -49.48
C VAL A 121 -11.98 -13.07 -49.95
N ALA A 122 -12.38 -13.41 -51.18
CA ALA A 122 -13.63 -12.96 -51.78
C ALA A 122 -14.37 -14.12 -52.44
N ILE A 123 -15.70 -14.12 -52.34
CA ILE A 123 -16.55 -15.06 -53.08
C ILE A 123 -16.47 -14.66 -54.56
N LYS A 124 -15.94 -15.55 -55.39
CA LYS A 124 -15.53 -15.20 -56.77
C LYS A 124 -16.72 -14.81 -57.66
N ASP A 125 -17.79 -15.60 -57.62
CA ASP A 125 -18.93 -15.42 -58.51
C ASP A 125 -20.12 -14.80 -57.76
N ALA A 126 -20.64 -13.69 -58.30
CA ALA A 126 -21.74 -12.93 -57.68
C ALA A 126 -23.00 -13.76 -57.41
N GLN A 127 -23.24 -14.82 -58.19
CA GLN A 127 -24.39 -15.73 -58.03
C GLN A 127 -24.42 -16.47 -56.67
N TYR A 128 -23.26 -16.62 -56.02
CA TYR A 128 -23.15 -17.27 -54.72
C TYR A 128 -23.39 -16.31 -53.56
N THR A 129 -23.30 -15.00 -53.80
CA THR A 129 -23.34 -13.97 -52.75
C THR A 129 -24.76 -13.69 -52.28
N THR A 130 -24.89 -12.90 -51.21
CA THR A 130 -26.16 -12.36 -50.73
C THR A 130 -26.06 -10.85 -50.57
N PRO A 131 -27.12 -10.07 -50.84
CA PRO A 131 -27.14 -8.63 -50.57
C PRO A 131 -27.09 -8.31 -49.06
N TYR A 132 -27.28 -9.31 -48.20
CA TYR A 132 -27.38 -9.14 -46.74
C TYR A 132 -26.08 -9.43 -45.99
N GLY A 133 -24.99 -9.74 -46.68
CA GLY A 133 -23.70 -10.08 -46.05
C GLY A 133 -22.50 -9.71 -46.91
N ALA A 134 -21.32 -9.65 -46.29
CA ALA A 134 -20.10 -9.29 -47.01
C ALA A 134 -19.68 -10.42 -47.95
N SER A 135 -19.40 -10.09 -49.21
CA SER A 135 -18.83 -11.03 -50.19
C SER A 135 -17.30 -11.09 -50.15
N THR A 136 -16.67 -10.21 -49.37
CA THR A 136 -15.21 -10.09 -49.22
C THR A 136 -14.87 -9.92 -47.74
N TYR A 137 -13.76 -10.49 -47.33
CA TYR A 137 -13.18 -10.33 -46.00
C TYR A 137 -11.68 -10.09 -46.13
N THR A 138 -11.21 -9.02 -45.50
CA THR A 138 -9.78 -8.64 -45.46
C THR A 138 -9.33 -8.61 -44.01
N PHE A 139 -8.22 -9.26 -43.73
CA PHE A 139 -7.66 -9.35 -42.39
C PHE A 139 -6.13 -9.33 -42.42
N ALA A 140 -5.53 -8.89 -41.31
CA ALA A 140 -4.10 -8.93 -41.07
C ALA A 140 -3.76 -10.21 -40.28
N ALA A 141 -2.92 -11.08 -40.83
CA ALA A 141 -2.51 -12.33 -40.19
C ALA A 141 -1.04 -12.27 -39.78
N GLY A 142 -0.72 -12.67 -38.55
CA GLY A 142 0.66 -12.57 -38.03
C GLY A 142 0.82 -13.22 -36.66
N LEU A 143 2.07 -13.47 -36.27
CA LEU A 143 2.40 -13.82 -34.89
C LEU A 143 2.50 -12.54 -34.07
N SER A 144 1.97 -12.55 -32.85
CA SER A 144 2.10 -11.42 -31.91
C SER A 144 3.57 -11.05 -31.72
N GLU A 145 3.88 -9.80 -31.39
CA GLU A 145 5.25 -9.40 -30.98
C GLU A 145 5.65 -10.01 -29.62
N TRP A 146 4.66 -10.53 -28.88
CA TRP A 146 4.82 -11.14 -27.57
C TRP A 146 5.04 -12.63 -27.72
N LYS A 147 6.19 -13.10 -27.24
CA LYS A 147 6.55 -14.52 -27.27
C LYS A 147 6.59 -15.07 -25.86
N THR A 148 5.78 -16.10 -25.61
CA THR A 148 5.82 -16.86 -24.36
C THR A 148 7.22 -17.41 -24.10
N MET A 149 7.73 -17.15 -22.90
CA MET A 149 9.02 -17.66 -22.45
C MET A 149 8.95 -19.17 -22.20
N SER A 150 10.11 -19.85 -22.16
CA SER A 150 10.19 -21.33 -22.14
C SER A 150 9.58 -22.00 -20.91
N SER A 151 9.38 -21.26 -19.82
CA SER A 151 8.74 -21.72 -18.60
C SER A 151 7.97 -20.57 -17.94
N LYS A 152 7.13 -20.89 -16.96
CA LYS A 152 6.45 -19.88 -16.16
C LYS A 152 7.43 -19.11 -15.28
N GLY A 153 7.09 -17.86 -14.97
CA GLY A 153 7.71 -17.09 -13.89
C GLY A 153 6.81 -17.04 -12.66
N TYR A 154 7.14 -16.17 -11.72
CA TYR A 154 6.35 -15.94 -10.51
C TYR A 154 5.87 -14.50 -10.42
N TYR A 155 4.65 -14.32 -9.95
CA TYR A 155 4.04 -13.04 -9.64
C TYR A 155 3.71 -13.02 -8.15
N ARG A 156 4.19 -11.98 -7.45
CA ARG A 156 3.81 -11.68 -6.07
C ARG A 156 2.79 -10.54 -6.09
N ASP A 157 1.58 -10.83 -5.64
CA ASP A 157 0.48 -9.88 -5.65
C ASP A 157 0.63 -8.84 -4.54
N GLY A 158 1.22 -7.69 -4.88
CA GLY A 158 1.25 -6.51 -4.02
C GLY A 158 0.14 -5.49 -4.30
N ILE A 159 -0.84 -5.81 -5.16
CA ILE A 159 -1.90 -4.90 -5.58
C ILE A 159 -3.21 -5.27 -4.90
N VAL A 160 -3.80 -6.42 -5.27
CA VAL A 160 -5.15 -6.79 -4.86
C VAL A 160 -5.14 -7.28 -3.42
N GLY A 161 -4.21 -8.18 -3.08
CA GLY A 161 -4.06 -8.67 -1.71
C GLY A 161 -3.92 -7.54 -0.71
N SER A 162 -2.98 -6.62 -0.95
CA SER A 162 -2.74 -5.45 -0.10
C SER A 162 -3.95 -4.50 -0.03
N MET A 163 -4.64 -4.26 -1.15
CA MET A 163 -5.81 -3.36 -1.18
C MET A 163 -6.99 -3.89 -0.38
N TYR A 164 -7.23 -5.21 -0.41
CA TYR A 164 -8.38 -5.85 0.23
C TYR A 164 -8.06 -6.48 1.59
N GLY A 165 -6.83 -6.30 2.09
CA GLY A 165 -6.37 -6.88 3.35
C GLY A 165 -6.31 -8.41 3.32
N LEU A 166 -6.07 -9.00 2.14
CA LEU A 166 -5.80 -10.41 1.97
C LEU A 166 -4.29 -10.66 2.09
N ASP A 167 -3.91 -11.93 2.27
CA ASP A 167 -2.50 -12.31 2.28
C ASP A 167 -1.83 -11.98 0.95
N VAL A 168 -0.64 -11.39 1.02
CA VAL A 168 0.24 -11.21 -0.14
C VAL A 168 0.73 -12.60 -0.55
N THR A 169 0.32 -13.04 -1.75
CA THR A 169 0.64 -14.39 -2.25
C THR A 169 1.56 -14.32 -3.45
N THR A 170 2.42 -15.32 -3.58
CA THR A 170 3.28 -15.54 -4.76
C THR A 170 2.82 -16.79 -5.49
N TYR A 171 2.63 -16.70 -6.80
CA TYR A 171 2.18 -17.83 -7.62
C TYR A 171 2.69 -17.75 -9.05
N GLN A 172 2.62 -18.88 -9.77
CA GLN A 172 3.14 -18.97 -11.12
C GLN A 172 2.21 -18.30 -12.14
N VAL A 173 2.82 -17.59 -13.08
CA VAL A 173 2.15 -16.89 -14.19
C VAL A 173 2.87 -17.16 -15.51
N GLU A 174 2.14 -17.07 -16.61
CA GLU A 174 2.78 -17.00 -17.92
C GLU A 174 3.42 -15.62 -18.10
N ILE A 175 4.67 -15.62 -18.57
CA ILE A 175 5.40 -14.39 -18.93
C ILE A 175 5.77 -14.48 -20.40
N GLN A 176 5.53 -13.38 -21.11
CA GLN A 176 5.93 -13.18 -22.49
C GLN A 176 6.98 -12.08 -22.56
N GLU A 177 7.96 -12.22 -23.44
CA GLU A 177 8.90 -11.14 -23.77
C GLU A 177 8.57 -10.57 -25.14
N ASN A 178 8.68 -9.25 -25.28
CA ASN A 178 8.55 -8.60 -26.58
C ASN A 178 9.81 -8.86 -27.42
N VAL A 179 9.64 -9.47 -28.58
CA VAL A 179 10.78 -9.84 -29.45
C VAL A 179 11.31 -8.67 -30.29
N ILE A 180 10.54 -7.60 -30.44
CA ILE A 180 10.95 -6.36 -31.13
C ILE A 180 11.72 -5.44 -30.17
N THR A 181 11.27 -5.38 -28.91
CA THR A 181 11.83 -4.56 -27.84
C THR A 181 12.26 -5.43 -26.66
N PRO A 182 13.45 -6.08 -26.74
CA PRO A 182 13.97 -6.90 -25.65
C PRO A 182 14.03 -6.14 -24.33
N GLY A 183 13.67 -6.79 -23.22
CA GLY A 183 13.52 -6.15 -21.91
C GLY A 183 12.11 -5.58 -21.64
N LYS A 184 11.17 -5.62 -22.61
CA LYS A 184 9.74 -5.49 -22.31
C LYS A 184 9.12 -6.84 -22.02
N TYR A 185 8.41 -6.94 -20.89
CA TYR A 185 7.77 -8.16 -20.43
C TYR A 185 6.27 -7.96 -20.31
N ARG A 186 5.50 -9.03 -20.56
CA ARG A 186 4.06 -9.07 -20.32
C ARG A 186 3.74 -10.22 -19.39
N VAL A 187 3.19 -9.88 -18.23
CA VAL A 187 2.61 -10.85 -17.28
C VAL A 187 1.18 -11.13 -17.72
N VAL A 188 0.92 -12.35 -18.20
CA VAL A 188 -0.35 -12.69 -18.82
C VAL A 188 -1.40 -12.93 -17.75
N SER A 189 -2.41 -12.05 -17.71
CA SER A 189 -3.60 -12.13 -16.86
C SER A 189 -3.34 -12.71 -15.45
N PRO A 190 -2.56 -12.05 -14.59
CA PRO A 190 -2.12 -12.60 -13.31
C PRO A 190 -3.27 -12.97 -12.36
N TYR A 191 -4.45 -12.37 -12.54
CA TYR A 191 -5.66 -12.69 -11.76
C TYR A 191 -6.67 -13.55 -12.52
N GLY A 192 -6.37 -13.94 -13.76
CA GLY A 192 -7.28 -14.67 -14.64
C GLY A 192 -7.29 -16.18 -14.41
N ALA A 193 -8.16 -16.87 -15.16
CA ALA A 193 -8.31 -18.32 -15.07
C ALA A 193 -6.97 -19.08 -15.27
N GLY A 194 -6.74 -20.11 -14.46
CA GLY A 194 -5.50 -20.91 -14.49
C GLY A 194 -4.39 -20.41 -13.55
N THR A 195 -4.64 -19.37 -12.77
CA THR A 195 -3.76 -18.87 -11.71
C THR A 195 -4.23 -19.35 -10.33
N ASN A 196 -3.32 -19.41 -9.35
CA ASN A 196 -3.69 -19.79 -7.98
C ASN A 196 -4.67 -18.77 -7.38
N PHE A 197 -4.44 -17.47 -7.63
CA PHE A 197 -5.32 -16.39 -7.18
C PHE A 197 -6.77 -16.61 -7.63
N TYR A 198 -6.98 -16.88 -8.93
CA TYR A 198 -8.32 -17.12 -9.47
C TYR A 198 -9.01 -18.31 -8.81
N SER A 199 -8.30 -19.44 -8.64
CA SER A 199 -8.85 -20.62 -7.96
C SER A 199 -9.12 -20.42 -6.47
N THR A 200 -8.41 -19.49 -5.81
CA THR A 200 -8.58 -19.22 -4.37
C THR A 200 -9.70 -18.22 -4.11
N TYR A 201 -9.89 -17.21 -4.97
CA TYR A 201 -10.76 -16.07 -4.67
C TYR A 201 -11.93 -15.86 -5.64
N VAL A 202 -11.91 -16.50 -6.82
CA VAL A 202 -12.89 -16.26 -7.90
C VAL A 202 -13.68 -17.52 -8.26
N ASP A 203 -13.02 -18.66 -8.43
CA ASP A 203 -13.65 -19.94 -8.82
C ASP A 203 -13.91 -20.85 -7.62
N ILE A 204 -14.72 -20.33 -6.68
CA ILE A 204 -15.13 -21.03 -5.46
C ILE A 204 -16.63 -20.85 -5.23
N ASP A 205 -17.24 -21.72 -4.41
CA ASP A 205 -18.69 -21.70 -4.14
C ASP A 205 -19.22 -20.35 -3.59
N SER A 206 -18.37 -19.60 -2.87
CA SER A 206 -18.65 -18.24 -2.37
C SER A 206 -17.49 -17.32 -2.71
N PRO A 207 -17.44 -16.77 -3.94
CA PRO A 207 -16.29 -16.01 -4.41
C PRO A 207 -16.14 -14.68 -3.68
N VAL A 208 -14.89 -14.29 -3.44
CA VAL A 208 -14.55 -12.96 -2.91
C VAL A 208 -14.68 -11.92 -4.02
N PHE A 209 -14.28 -12.29 -5.25
CA PHE A 209 -14.38 -11.43 -6.43
C PHE A 209 -15.15 -12.12 -7.56
N LYS A 210 -15.88 -11.33 -8.33
CA LYS A 210 -16.46 -11.76 -9.60
C LYS A 210 -15.50 -11.46 -10.75
N TRP A 211 -15.43 -12.39 -11.69
CA TRP A 211 -14.75 -12.13 -12.96
C TRP A 211 -15.65 -11.28 -13.87
N THR A 212 -15.11 -10.16 -14.34
CA THR A 212 -15.86 -9.17 -15.14
C THR A 212 -15.86 -9.44 -16.63
N GLY A 213 -14.92 -10.26 -17.13
CA GLY A 213 -14.75 -10.50 -18.56
C GLY A 213 -13.96 -9.43 -19.31
N GLU A 214 -13.26 -8.54 -18.60
CA GLU A 214 -12.37 -7.55 -19.21
C GLU A 214 -11.27 -8.20 -20.08
N THR A 215 -10.90 -7.51 -21.15
CA THR A 215 -9.97 -8.06 -22.18
C THR A 215 -8.54 -7.57 -22.02
N ASN A 216 -8.32 -6.38 -21.44
CA ASN A 216 -6.98 -5.84 -21.16
C ASN A 216 -6.51 -6.22 -19.75
N THR A 217 -6.29 -7.52 -19.49
CA THR A 217 -6.00 -8.03 -18.14
C THR A 217 -4.53 -8.37 -17.88
N SER A 218 -3.66 -8.20 -18.88
CA SER A 218 -2.23 -8.48 -18.76
C SER A 218 -1.44 -7.24 -18.38
N ILE A 219 -0.39 -7.41 -17.57
CA ILE A 219 0.47 -6.30 -17.14
C ILE A 219 1.65 -6.21 -18.10
N VAL A 220 1.80 -5.08 -18.80
CA VAL A 220 2.99 -4.80 -19.62
C VAL A 220 3.98 -4.00 -18.78
N ILE A 221 5.23 -4.45 -18.75
CA ILE A 221 6.32 -3.88 -17.96
C ILE A 221 7.46 -3.53 -18.91
N ASP A 222 7.86 -2.26 -18.92
CA ASP A 222 9.08 -1.83 -19.59
C ASP A 222 10.25 -1.89 -18.62
N ALA A 223 11.14 -2.88 -18.84
CA ALA A 223 12.40 -3.06 -18.14
C ALA A 223 13.59 -2.99 -19.11
N THR A 224 13.44 -2.27 -20.24
CA THR A 224 14.53 -2.06 -21.22
C THR A 224 15.73 -1.34 -20.59
N ASP A 225 15.46 -0.51 -19.58
CA ASP A 225 16.44 0.00 -18.63
C ASP A 225 16.20 -0.64 -17.26
N PRO A 226 17.09 -1.56 -16.81
CA PRO A 226 16.86 -2.34 -15.59
C PRO A 226 16.85 -1.49 -14.31
N ASN A 227 17.33 -0.24 -14.33
CA ASN A 227 17.27 0.66 -13.18
C ASN A 227 16.04 1.57 -13.17
N PHE A 228 15.27 1.58 -14.26
CA PHE A 228 14.12 2.46 -14.44
C PHE A 228 12.93 1.70 -15.01
N VAL A 229 12.49 0.68 -14.27
CA VAL A 229 11.40 -0.21 -14.68
C VAL A 229 10.04 0.40 -14.32
N TYR A 230 9.05 0.28 -15.21
CA TYR A 230 7.68 0.75 -14.92
C TYR A 230 6.62 -0.09 -15.66
N VAL A 231 5.37 -0.05 -15.18
CA VAL A 231 4.22 -0.62 -15.90
C VAL A 231 3.90 0.30 -17.08
N ASP A 232 4.11 -0.19 -18.29
CA ASP A 232 4.00 0.55 -19.55
C ASP A 232 2.63 0.33 -20.17
N GLY A 233 1.68 1.21 -19.82
CA GLY A 233 0.28 1.08 -20.16
C GLY A 233 -0.62 1.03 -18.93
N ASP A 234 -1.86 0.71 -19.21
CA ASP A 234 -2.91 0.39 -18.25
C ASP A 234 -3.35 -1.07 -18.38
N PHE A 235 -3.97 -1.59 -17.33
CA PHE A 235 -4.59 -2.91 -17.31
C PHE A 235 -5.74 -2.96 -16.32
N TYR A 236 -6.64 -3.92 -16.50
CA TYR A 236 -7.65 -4.30 -15.54
C TYR A 236 -7.21 -5.54 -14.78
N THR A 237 -7.47 -5.61 -13.48
CA THR A 237 -7.30 -6.88 -12.76
C THR A 237 -8.34 -7.91 -13.21
N GLY A 238 -9.45 -7.46 -13.81
CA GLY A 238 -10.59 -8.28 -14.20
C GLY A 238 -11.50 -8.67 -13.03
N LEU A 239 -11.23 -8.15 -11.83
CA LEU A 239 -11.92 -8.47 -10.58
C LEU A 239 -12.92 -7.37 -10.20
N ASP A 240 -14.13 -7.78 -9.81
CA ASP A 240 -15.18 -6.95 -9.21
C ASP A 240 -15.50 -7.49 -7.80
N ASP A 241 -15.34 -6.66 -6.77
CA ASP A 241 -15.53 -7.02 -5.36
C ASP A 241 -17.01 -6.98 -4.90
N GLY A 242 -17.93 -6.56 -5.77
CA GLY A 242 -19.36 -6.44 -5.47
C GLY A 242 -19.70 -5.44 -4.35
N MET A 243 -18.73 -4.66 -3.85
CA MET A 243 -18.91 -3.74 -2.71
C MET A 243 -19.76 -2.53 -3.05
N ALA A 244 -19.97 -2.26 -4.33
CA ALA A 244 -20.82 -1.17 -4.73
C ALA A 244 -22.25 -1.67 -4.97
N SER A 245 -23.11 -1.37 -3.99
CA SER A 245 -24.51 -1.00 -4.27
C SER A 245 -24.66 0.17 -5.27
N GLN A 246 -23.53 0.67 -5.82
CA GLN A 246 -23.39 1.70 -6.86
C GLN A 246 -22.57 1.28 -8.10
N GLY A 247 -22.21 -0.01 -8.28
CA GLY A 247 -21.57 -0.51 -9.52
C GLY A 247 -20.17 0.03 -9.85
N GLN A 248 -19.20 -0.11 -8.96
CA GLN A 248 -17.79 0.08 -9.30
C GLN A 248 -17.37 -1.07 -10.23
N GLY A 249 -16.80 -0.75 -11.40
CA GLY A 249 -16.37 -1.74 -12.39
C GLY A 249 -15.11 -2.49 -11.96
N ALA A 250 -14.45 -3.19 -12.88
CA ALA A 250 -13.17 -3.83 -12.60
C ALA A 250 -12.11 -2.80 -12.16
N LEU A 251 -11.25 -3.18 -11.21
CA LEU A 251 -10.10 -2.36 -10.83
C LEU A 251 -9.19 -2.14 -12.06
N HIS A 252 -9.09 -0.88 -12.47
CA HIS A 252 -8.25 -0.38 -13.56
C HIS A 252 -6.99 0.26 -12.97
N VAL A 253 -5.82 -0.17 -13.43
CA VAL A 253 -4.51 0.15 -12.85
C VAL A 253 -3.54 0.61 -13.92
N PHE A 254 -2.73 1.63 -13.61
CA PHE A 254 -1.66 2.13 -14.46
C PHE A 254 -0.54 2.72 -13.59
N SER A 255 0.69 2.85 -14.11
CA SER A 255 1.77 3.48 -13.34
C SER A 255 1.70 5.01 -13.38
N TYR A 256 2.26 5.65 -12.34
CA TYR A 256 2.51 7.08 -12.34
C TYR A 256 3.39 7.53 -13.51
N VAL A 257 4.40 6.71 -13.84
CA VAL A 257 5.29 6.98 -14.98
C VAL A 257 4.48 7.05 -16.26
N TYR A 258 3.64 6.04 -16.54
CA TYR A 258 2.78 6.04 -17.72
C TYR A 258 1.80 7.24 -17.72
N TYR A 259 1.23 7.58 -16.56
CA TYR A 259 0.41 8.78 -16.43
C TYR A 259 1.16 10.07 -16.80
N TYR A 260 2.42 10.24 -16.39
CA TYR A 260 3.23 11.40 -16.79
C TYR A 260 3.50 11.43 -18.30
N LEU A 261 3.76 10.27 -18.91
CA LEU A 261 3.95 10.15 -20.36
C LEU A 261 2.70 10.56 -21.13
N LEU A 262 1.52 10.10 -20.70
CA LEU A 262 0.23 10.50 -21.28
C LEU A 262 -0.01 12.02 -21.19
N ASN A 263 0.50 12.66 -20.14
CA ASN A 263 0.40 14.11 -19.95
C ASN A 263 1.53 14.90 -20.64
N GLY A 264 2.24 14.29 -21.59
CA GLY A 264 3.19 14.95 -22.48
C GLY A 264 4.62 15.07 -21.96
N ASN A 265 4.95 14.43 -20.83
CA ASN A 265 6.35 14.32 -20.40
C ASN A 265 7.06 13.25 -21.23
N ASN A 266 8.36 13.45 -21.49
CA ASN A 266 9.19 12.39 -22.06
C ASN A 266 9.83 11.56 -20.94
N LEU A 267 10.19 10.31 -21.25
CA LEU A 267 10.69 9.36 -20.27
C LEU A 267 11.98 9.85 -19.57
N ASP A 268 12.92 10.45 -20.29
CA ASP A 268 14.18 10.96 -19.72
C ASP A 268 13.93 12.03 -18.65
N ALA A 269 12.94 12.91 -18.88
CA ALA A 269 12.54 13.91 -17.90
C ALA A 269 11.91 13.28 -16.65
N VAL A 270 11.11 12.22 -16.80
CA VAL A 270 10.52 11.52 -15.64
C VAL A 270 11.62 10.83 -14.82
N LYS A 271 12.56 10.12 -15.48
CA LYS A 271 13.73 9.50 -14.84
C LYS A 271 14.56 10.51 -14.05
N ALA A 272 14.77 11.71 -14.59
CA ALA A 272 15.59 12.73 -13.96
C ALA A 272 14.91 13.44 -12.77
N ASN A 273 13.59 13.64 -12.83
CA ASN A 273 12.88 14.45 -11.83
C ASN A 273 12.22 13.64 -10.72
N VAL A 274 11.79 12.41 -11.01
CA VAL A 274 11.07 11.53 -10.07
C VAL A 274 11.56 10.07 -10.18
N PRO A 275 12.87 9.82 -10.03
CA PRO A 275 13.45 8.46 -10.12
C PRO A 275 12.87 7.48 -9.09
N GLU A 276 12.32 7.97 -7.98
CA GLU A 276 11.71 7.18 -6.91
C GLU A 276 10.41 6.46 -7.32
N LEU A 277 9.85 6.79 -8.48
CA LEU A 277 8.66 6.12 -9.03
C LEU A 277 8.99 4.87 -9.85
N PHE A 278 10.28 4.62 -10.11
CA PHE A 278 10.71 3.51 -10.94
C PHE A 278 11.10 2.29 -10.11
N GLY A 279 10.70 1.13 -10.61
CA GLY A 279 11.17 -0.17 -10.17
C GLY A 279 12.54 -0.52 -10.71
N LYS A 280 12.98 -1.73 -10.39
CA LYS A 280 14.24 -2.31 -10.85
C LYS A 280 14.06 -3.73 -11.34
N LEU A 281 14.91 -4.14 -12.27
CA LEU A 281 15.15 -5.52 -12.64
C LEU A 281 16.56 -5.90 -12.18
N GLU A 282 16.65 -6.74 -11.16
CA GLU A 282 17.91 -7.22 -10.58
C GLU A 282 17.83 -8.73 -10.37
N ASP A 283 18.87 -9.46 -10.80
CA ASP A 283 18.92 -10.93 -10.72
C ASP A 283 17.65 -11.63 -11.23
N GLY A 284 17.09 -11.13 -12.34
CA GLY A 284 15.88 -11.69 -12.97
C GLY A 284 14.58 -11.43 -12.22
N VAL A 285 14.59 -10.59 -11.17
CA VAL A 285 13.40 -10.20 -10.41
C VAL A 285 13.11 -8.70 -10.63
N ILE A 286 11.90 -8.42 -11.09
CA ILE A 286 11.34 -7.08 -11.21
C ILE A 286 10.67 -6.72 -9.88
N THR A 287 11.02 -5.56 -9.33
CA THR A 287 10.42 -5.01 -8.10
C THR A 287 9.98 -3.57 -8.32
N PHE A 288 8.99 -3.12 -7.55
CA PHE A 288 8.42 -1.78 -7.66
C PHE A 288 8.48 -1.03 -6.32
N PRO A 289 8.68 0.29 -6.34
CA PRO A 289 8.59 1.09 -5.12
C PRO A 289 7.15 1.21 -4.65
N ALA A 290 6.95 1.59 -3.39
CA ALA A 290 5.63 1.85 -2.83
C ALA A 290 4.95 3.03 -3.55
N ASN A 291 3.62 2.94 -3.75
CA ASN A 291 2.78 4.00 -4.31
C ASN A 291 3.17 4.48 -5.72
N CYS A 292 3.78 3.62 -6.55
CA CYS A 292 4.09 3.96 -7.95
C CYS A 292 2.95 3.64 -8.94
N LEU A 293 1.89 2.98 -8.45
CA LEU A 293 0.71 2.64 -9.23
C LEU A 293 -0.49 3.50 -8.82
N LEU A 294 -1.35 3.73 -9.79
CA LEU A 294 -2.58 4.51 -9.72
C LEU A 294 -3.77 3.61 -10.07
N GLY A 295 -4.93 3.90 -9.48
CA GLY A 295 -6.13 3.10 -9.68
C GLY A 295 -7.41 3.92 -9.82
N ASN A 296 -8.37 3.36 -10.55
CA ASN A 296 -9.78 3.73 -10.56
C ASN A 296 -10.68 2.53 -10.92
N PHE A 297 -11.98 2.79 -11.05
CA PHE A 297 -13.01 1.79 -11.33
C PHE A 297 -13.96 2.21 -12.47
N ASP A 298 -13.66 3.31 -13.15
CA ASP A 298 -14.48 3.86 -14.24
C ASP A 298 -13.85 3.67 -15.63
N GLY A 299 -12.67 3.05 -15.69
CA GLY A 299 -11.93 2.79 -16.93
C GLY A 299 -11.29 4.04 -17.54
N SER A 300 -11.39 5.20 -16.89
CA SER A 300 -10.69 6.41 -17.33
C SER A 300 -9.21 6.37 -16.94
N MET A 301 -8.43 7.35 -17.37
CA MET A 301 -7.05 7.57 -16.86
C MET A 301 -7.01 8.59 -15.73
N ASN A 302 -8.16 8.90 -15.10
CA ASN A 302 -8.21 9.81 -13.96
C ASN A 302 -7.92 9.01 -12.69
N PRO A 303 -6.79 9.26 -11.99
CA PRO A 303 -6.49 8.54 -10.76
C PRO A 303 -7.45 8.95 -9.66
N VAL A 304 -8.08 7.96 -9.02
CA VAL A 304 -8.97 8.19 -7.87
C VAL A 304 -8.22 7.93 -6.56
N TYR A 305 -7.22 7.04 -6.58
CA TYR A 305 -6.39 6.72 -5.42
C TYR A 305 -5.04 6.09 -5.83
N TYR A 306 -4.14 5.99 -4.85
CA TYR A 306 -2.87 5.29 -4.96
C TYR A 306 -3.06 3.79 -4.73
N VAL A 307 -2.52 2.99 -5.64
CA VAL A 307 -2.48 1.54 -5.48
C VAL A 307 -1.17 1.19 -4.77
N ASN A 308 -1.26 0.44 -3.67
CA ASN A 308 -0.05 -0.06 -3.03
C ASN A 308 0.68 -1.00 -4.01
N SER A 309 2.00 -0.90 -4.05
CA SER A 309 2.88 -1.63 -4.94
C SER A 309 4.17 -2.05 -4.27
N ALA A 310 4.30 -1.85 -2.95
CA ALA A 310 5.52 -2.15 -2.20
C ALA A 310 5.89 -3.63 -2.25
N ASP A 311 4.88 -4.50 -2.24
CA ASP A 311 5.07 -5.95 -2.29
C ASP A 311 5.00 -6.52 -3.71
N LEU A 312 4.71 -5.69 -4.72
CA LEU A 312 4.57 -6.14 -6.10
C LEU A 312 5.95 -6.57 -6.64
N ALA A 313 6.03 -7.83 -7.07
CA ALA A 313 7.24 -8.34 -7.70
C ALA A 313 6.92 -9.38 -8.77
N VAL A 314 7.80 -9.48 -9.76
CA VAL A 314 7.72 -10.46 -10.85
C VAL A 314 9.09 -11.11 -11.02
N ALA A 315 9.21 -12.40 -10.74
CA ALA A 315 10.40 -13.15 -11.11
C ALA A 315 10.24 -13.70 -12.53
N LEU A 316 11.20 -13.37 -13.39
CA LEU A 316 11.30 -13.94 -14.72
C LEU A 316 11.56 -15.45 -14.63
N PRO A 317 11.23 -16.22 -15.68
CA PRO A 317 11.40 -17.67 -15.66
C PRO A 317 12.82 -18.10 -15.31
N GLY A 318 12.95 -19.04 -14.36
CA GLY A 318 14.24 -19.49 -13.82
C GLY A 318 14.73 -18.73 -12.59
N HIS A 319 13.99 -17.72 -12.13
CA HIS A 319 14.27 -16.95 -10.92
C HIS A 319 13.13 -17.11 -9.90
N GLU A 320 13.44 -16.86 -8.64
CA GLU A 320 12.49 -16.94 -7.52
C GLU A 320 12.36 -15.57 -6.85
N ILE A 321 11.15 -15.24 -6.39
CA ILE A 321 10.93 -14.06 -5.56
C ILE A 321 11.29 -14.48 -4.13
N THR A 322 12.45 -14.06 -3.65
CA THR A 322 12.92 -14.35 -2.29
C THR A 322 12.75 -13.14 -1.38
N ASP A 323 12.27 -13.35 -0.16
CA ASP A 323 12.17 -12.37 0.92
C ASP A 323 13.22 -12.65 2.01
N PHE A 324 14.42 -12.13 1.77
CA PHE A 324 15.49 -12.09 2.76
C PHE A 324 15.51 -10.78 3.56
N SER A 325 14.39 -10.04 3.59
CA SER A 325 14.33 -8.76 4.28
C SER A 325 14.54 -8.93 5.79
N THR A 326 15.11 -7.91 6.42
CA THR A 326 15.26 -7.84 7.87
C THR A 326 14.94 -6.45 8.35
N SER A 327 14.40 -6.33 9.56
CA SER A 327 14.20 -5.03 10.20
C SER A 327 14.32 -5.15 11.71
N PHE A 328 14.60 -4.03 12.36
CA PHE A 328 14.59 -3.90 13.81
C PHE A 328 13.69 -2.74 14.23
N ALA A 329 12.82 -2.99 15.21
CA ALA A 329 12.02 -1.96 15.88
C ALA A 329 12.47 -1.84 17.34
N TYR A 330 13.09 -0.72 17.69
CA TYR A 330 13.49 -0.43 19.06
C TYR A 330 12.25 -0.18 19.94
N THR A 331 12.08 -0.98 21.00
CA THR A 331 10.92 -0.90 21.89
C THR A 331 11.24 -0.30 23.26
N GLY A 332 12.53 -0.10 23.58
CA GLY A 332 12.96 0.60 24.79
C GLY A 332 14.10 -0.08 25.52
N ARG A 333 14.22 0.22 26.82
CA ARG A 333 15.29 -0.28 27.68
C ARG A 333 14.78 -1.34 28.64
N PHE A 334 15.57 -2.39 28.82
CA PHE A 334 15.45 -3.32 29.94
C PHE A 334 16.65 -3.16 30.86
N THR A 335 16.41 -3.04 32.17
CA THR A 335 17.47 -3.04 33.19
C THR A 335 17.28 -4.28 34.06
N ASP A 336 18.32 -5.10 34.17
CA ASP A 336 18.25 -6.31 35.00
C ASP A 336 18.43 -6.00 36.50
N VAL A 337 18.26 -7.04 37.34
CA VAL A 337 18.39 -6.91 38.81
C VAL A 337 19.80 -6.54 39.29
N ALA A 338 20.82 -6.71 38.44
CA ALA A 338 22.20 -6.32 38.71
C ALA A 338 22.51 -4.90 38.22
N GLY A 339 21.55 -4.22 37.58
CA GLY A 339 21.70 -2.88 37.03
C GLY A 339 22.31 -2.85 35.64
N ASN A 340 22.45 -3.98 34.95
CA ASN A 340 22.92 -3.98 33.56
C ASN A 340 21.79 -3.53 32.63
N ASN A 341 22.13 -2.70 31.66
CA ASN A 341 21.20 -2.11 30.72
C ASN A 341 21.24 -2.82 29.36
N TYR A 342 20.07 -3.02 28.77
CA TYR A 342 19.90 -3.68 27.49
C TYR A 342 18.95 -2.87 26.60
N ALA A 343 19.31 -2.70 25.34
CA ALA A 343 18.39 -2.27 24.30
C ALA A 343 17.45 -3.44 23.97
N GLN A 344 16.15 -3.20 24.08
CA GLN A 344 15.11 -4.16 23.72
C GLN A 344 14.46 -3.72 22.41
N GLY A 345 14.18 -4.70 21.55
CA GLY A 345 13.39 -4.48 20.35
C GLY A 345 12.99 -5.77 19.67
N LEU A 346 12.19 -5.63 18.62
CA LEU A 346 11.74 -6.74 17.79
C LEU A 346 12.59 -6.78 16.51
N ILE A 347 13.22 -7.93 16.23
CA ILE A 347 13.76 -8.21 14.90
C ILE A 347 12.71 -8.98 14.11
N THR A 348 12.37 -8.47 12.93
CA THR A 348 11.47 -9.13 11.97
C THR A 348 12.30 -9.69 10.83
N LEU A 349 12.09 -10.97 10.51
CA LEU A 349 12.74 -11.66 9.41
C LEU A 349 11.73 -11.92 8.29
N GLY A 350 12.18 -11.74 7.05
CA GLY A 350 11.45 -12.13 5.85
C GLY A 350 11.27 -13.65 5.75
N ALA A 351 10.30 -14.08 4.94
CA ALA A 351 9.85 -15.47 4.89
C ALA A 351 10.96 -16.47 4.51
N ASP A 352 11.95 -16.04 3.71
CA ASP A 352 13.02 -16.92 3.21
C ASP A 352 14.29 -16.86 4.06
N VAL A 353 14.33 -16.05 5.12
CA VAL A 353 15.46 -16.00 6.06
C VAL A 353 15.45 -17.24 6.95
N ALA A 354 16.43 -18.14 6.76
CA ALA A 354 16.58 -19.33 7.58
C ALA A 354 17.21 -19.04 8.95
N SER A 355 18.15 -18.09 8.98
CA SER A 355 18.76 -17.58 10.19
C SER A 355 19.22 -16.13 9.99
N ALA A 356 19.36 -15.39 11.07
CA ALA A 356 19.94 -14.06 11.06
C ALA A 356 20.91 -13.86 12.21
N LYS A 357 22.02 -13.19 11.91
CA LYS A 357 22.97 -12.70 12.92
C LYS A 357 22.72 -11.23 13.19
N TYR A 358 22.83 -10.81 14.44
CA TYR A 358 22.60 -9.42 14.82
C TYR A 358 23.55 -8.92 15.91
N LEU A 359 23.86 -7.63 15.84
CA LEU A 359 24.65 -6.91 16.83
C LEU A 359 24.35 -5.41 16.80
N VAL A 360 24.85 -4.69 17.80
CA VAL A 360 24.77 -3.25 17.89
C VAL A 360 26.13 -2.64 17.54
N ALA A 361 26.13 -1.68 16.62
CA ALA A 361 27.29 -0.86 16.27
C ALA A 361 27.12 0.56 16.83
N ALA A 362 28.23 1.22 17.19
CA ALA A 362 28.20 2.60 17.64
C ALA A 362 27.92 3.55 16.46
N ASP A 363 27.43 4.75 16.76
CA ASP A 363 27.27 5.80 15.74
C ASP A 363 28.63 6.17 15.12
N GLY A 364 28.71 6.14 13.79
CA GLY A 364 29.94 6.38 13.02
C GLY A 364 30.74 5.14 12.64
N ASP A 365 30.40 3.94 13.12
CA ASP A 365 31.04 2.69 12.68
C ASP A 365 30.70 2.36 11.22
N ASP A 366 31.63 1.73 10.50
CA ASP A 366 31.38 1.25 9.14
C ASP A 366 30.59 -0.05 9.16
N VAL A 367 29.30 0.06 8.83
CA VAL A 367 28.35 -1.07 8.78
C VAL A 367 28.83 -2.17 7.83
N ASN A 368 29.40 -1.83 6.68
CA ASN A 368 29.82 -2.84 5.69
C ASN A 368 31.04 -3.62 6.17
N GLU A 369 32.00 -2.96 6.80
CA GLU A 369 33.15 -3.65 7.42
C GLU A 369 32.69 -4.61 8.52
N ILE A 370 31.74 -4.18 9.36
CA ILE A 370 31.17 -5.03 10.42
C ILE A 370 30.46 -6.24 9.82
N VAL A 371 29.59 -6.05 8.82
CA VAL A 371 28.86 -7.14 8.16
C VAL A 371 29.83 -8.16 7.56
N ASN A 372 30.86 -7.70 6.86
CA ASN A 372 31.89 -8.57 6.29
C ASN A 372 32.66 -9.34 7.38
N ALA A 373 33.06 -8.67 8.46
CA ALA A 373 33.78 -9.29 9.56
C ALA A 373 32.93 -10.35 10.31
N VAL A 374 31.62 -10.13 10.44
CA VAL A 374 30.69 -11.14 11.00
C VAL A 374 30.56 -12.34 10.05
N ASN A 375 30.45 -12.09 8.74
CA ASN A 375 30.32 -13.15 7.74
C ASN A 375 31.61 -13.99 7.61
N GLU A 376 32.78 -13.37 7.81
CA GLU A 376 34.08 -14.06 7.86
C GLU A 376 34.36 -14.74 9.21
N GLY A 377 33.49 -14.56 10.21
CA GLY A 377 33.66 -15.11 11.56
C GLY A 377 34.73 -14.42 12.41
N ALA A 378 35.15 -13.21 12.02
CA ALA A 378 36.10 -12.38 12.76
C ALA A 378 35.43 -11.65 13.94
N ILE A 379 34.13 -11.37 13.85
CA ILE A 379 33.31 -10.79 14.92
C ILE A 379 32.20 -11.78 15.28
N GLU A 380 32.10 -12.12 16.57
CA GLU A 380 31.00 -12.89 17.12
C GLU A 380 29.73 -12.03 17.17
N ALA A 381 28.60 -12.60 16.74
CA ALA A 381 27.30 -11.94 16.72
C ALA A 381 26.23 -12.87 17.29
N ASN A 382 25.15 -12.30 17.81
CA ASN A 382 24.03 -13.10 18.30
C ASN A 382 23.26 -13.68 17.11
N GLU A 383 22.59 -14.82 17.29
CA GLU A 383 21.88 -15.52 16.22
C GLU A 383 20.41 -15.78 16.59
N ILE A 384 19.53 -15.66 15.60
CA ILE A 384 18.11 -16.00 15.68
C ILE A 384 17.68 -16.77 14.43
N ASN A 385 16.70 -17.66 14.57
CA ASN A 385 16.18 -18.47 13.46
C ASN A 385 14.71 -18.16 13.12
N ALA A 386 14.16 -17.11 13.74
CA ALA A 386 12.81 -16.63 13.54
C ALA A 386 12.69 -15.19 14.07
N THR A 387 11.68 -14.45 13.61
CA THR A 387 11.26 -13.17 14.19
C THR A 387 11.18 -13.28 15.71
N SER A 388 11.95 -12.44 16.41
CA SER A 388 12.19 -12.58 17.85
C SER A 388 12.35 -11.22 18.52
N GLU A 389 11.84 -11.11 19.75
CA GLU A 389 12.26 -10.05 20.66
C GLU A 389 13.70 -10.33 21.11
N VAL A 390 14.55 -9.31 20.99
CA VAL A 390 15.97 -9.41 21.33
C VAL A 390 16.33 -8.39 22.40
N LYS A 391 17.42 -8.70 23.13
CA LYS A 391 18.03 -7.82 24.13
C LYS A 391 19.52 -7.78 23.87
N VAL A 392 20.06 -6.59 23.62
CA VAL A 392 21.52 -6.39 23.45
C VAL A 392 22.03 -5.50 24.57
N ALA A 393 23.06 -5.96 25.28
CA ALA A 393 23.67 -5.21 26.36
C ALA A 393 24.32 -3.94 25.82
N ILE A 394 24.03 -2.80 26.46
CA ILE A 394 24.63 -1.50 26.13
C ILE A 394 24.98 -0.79 27.44
N SER A 395 26.25 -0.42 27.61
CA SER A 395 26.78 0.15 28.85
C SER A 395 26.74 1.68 28.91
N GLU A 396 26.55 2.35 27.78
CA GLU A 396 26.65 3.81 27.68
C GLU A 396 25.46 4.39 26.90
N SER A 397 24.94 5.54 27.35
CA SER A 397 23.99 6.31 26.54
C SER A 397 24.66 6.77 25.25
N GLY A 398 23.92 6.72 24.14
CA GLY A 398 24.48 7.08 22.85
C GLY A 398 23.54 6.80 21.70
N LYS A 399 24.02 7.13 20.50
CA LYS A 399 23.40 6.72 19.24
C LYS A 399 24.06 5.42 18.78
N TYR A 400 23.25 4.54 18.23
CA TYR A 400 23.65 3.20 17.84
C TYR A 400 22.91 2.77 16.58
N ASN A 401 23.43 1.75 15.91
CA ASN A 401 22.76 1.06 14.82
C ASN A 401 22.57 -0.41 15.20
N MET A 402 21.36 -0.94 15.05
CA MET A 402 21.13 -2.38 15.06
C MET A 402 21.41 -2.93 13.67
N ILE A 403 22.41 -3.79 13.55
CA ILE A 403 22.73 -4.50 12.32
C ILE A 403 22.11 -5.89 12.39
N VAL A 404 21.35 -6.27 11.35
CA VAL A 404 20.77 -7.61 11.21
C VAL A 404 21.18 -8.17 9.85
N ILE A 405 21.76 -9.37 9.83
CA ILE A 405 22.33 -10.01 8.63
C ILE A 405 21.56 -11.31 8.39
N ALA A 406 20.91 -11.44 7.24
CA ALA A 406 20.11 -12.60 6.86
C ALA A 406 20.93 -13.64 6.09
N TYR A 407 20.68 -14.91 6.41
CA TYR A 407 21.26 -16.08 5.77
C TYR A 407 20.17 -17.00 5.24
N ASP A 408 20.43 -17.63 4.09
CA ASP A 408 19.58 -18.68 3.54
C ASP A 408 19.79 -20.02 4.26
N SER A 409 19.03 -21.04 3.85
CA SER A 409 19.09 -22.40 4.40
C SER A 409 20.42 -23.12 4.11
N GLU A 410 21.23 -22.61 3.19
CA GLU A 410 22.58 -23.10 2.89
C GLU A 410 23.65 -22.39 3.75
N GLY A 411 23.25 -21.41 4.57
CA GLY A 411 24.14 -20.63 5.41
C GLY A 411 24.88 -19.52 4.66
N LYS A 412 24.42 -19.14 3.46
CA LYS A 412 25.01 -18.04 2.68
C LYS A 412 24.33 -16.72 3.05
N MET A 413 25.13 -15.68 3.30
CA MET A 413 24.62 -14.32 3.52
C MET A 413 23.87 -13.83 2.28
N ARG A 414 22.63 -13.34 2.48
CA ARG A 414 21.74 -12.86 1.41
C ARG A 414 21.45 -11.38 1.47
N ALA A 415 21.26 -10.84 2.67
CA ALA A 415 20.91 -9.45 2.87
C ALA A 415 21.34 -8.98 4.26
N HIS A 416 21.30 -7.67 4.49
CA HIS A 416 21.42 -7.09 5.83
C HIS A 416 20.61 -5.79 5.92
N SER A 417 20.30 -5.38 7.15
CA SER A 417 19.71 -4.08 7.46
C SER A 417 20.50 -3.40 8.59
N SER A 418 20.39 -2.07 8.66
CA SER A 418 20.94 -1.25 9.73
C SER A 418 19.90 -0.23 10.18
N THR A 419 19.42 -0.36 11.41
CA THR A 419 18.42 0.55 11.97
C THR A 419 19.06 1.45 13.03
N PRO A 420 19.09 2.79 12.85
CA PRO A 420 19.56 3.70 13.88
C PRO A 420 18.58 3.79 15.05
N PHE A 421 19.09 3.84 16.28
CA PHE A 421 18.32 4.12 17.48
C PHE A 421 19.16 4.90 18.51
N THR A 422 18.49 5.56 19.45
CA THR A 422 19.15 6.22 20.58
C THR A 422 18.88 5.43 21.84
N PHE A 423 19.95 5.11 22.57
CA PHE A 423 19.88 4.40 23.83
C PHE A 423 20.26 5.33 24.97
N ASP A 424 19.49 5.28 26.07
CA ASP A 424 19.77 6.05 27.27
C ASP A 424 19.81 5.12 28.48
N ILE A 425 20.99 5.00 29.12
CA ILE A 425 21.16 4.21 30.34
C ILE A 425 20.39 4.80 31.53
N GLY A 426 19.93 6.05 31.45
CA GLY A 426 19.12 6.77 32.44
C GLY A 426 19.57 6.56 33.88
N GLY A 427 20.32 7.52 34.42
CA GLY A 427 20.78 7.51 35.81
C GLY A 427 22.26 7.17 35.94
N SER A 428 23.03 8.15 36.40
CA SER A 428 24.43 8.04 36.81
C SER A 428 24.59 7.13 38.04
N GLY A 429 24.64 5.81 37.86
CA GLY A 429 24.73 4.88 38.98
C GLY A 429 23.58 5.04 39.99
N ALA A 430 23.67 4.43 41.17
CA ALA A 430 22.69 4.67 42.22
C ALA A 430 22.72 6.15 42.63
N ALA A 431 21.64 6.88 42.34
CA ALA A 431 21.52 8.30 42.64
C ALA A 431 21.82 8.58 44.11
N LYS A 432 22.68 9.56 44.38
CA LYS A 432 23.08 9.96 45.73
C LYS A 432 22.35 11.25 46.10
N TRP A 433 21.11 11.09 46.55
CA TRP A 433 20.22 12.20 46.87
C TRP A 433 20.70 13.04 48.05
N THR A 434 20.74 14.35 47.86
CA THR A 434 20.93 15.34 48.94
C THR A 434 19.81 16.35 48.89
N SER A 435 19.19 16.64 50.04
CA SER A 435 18.12 17.64 50.11
C SER A 435 18.66 19.04 49.82
N VAL A 436 17.94 19.77 48.97
CA VAL A 436 18.26 21.15 48.57
C VAL A 436 17.42 22.12 49.39
N CYS A 437 16.10 21.97 49.34
CA CYS A 437 15.17 22.81 50.07
C CYS A 437 13.78 22.18 50.14
N SER A 438 13.03 22.51 51.18
CA SER A 438 11.59 22.31 51.17
C SER A 438 10.89 23.45 50.44
N GLY A 439 9.69 23.19 49.95
CA GLY A 439 8.87 24.15 49.23
C GLY A 439 7.42 23.69 49.12
N THR A 440 6.62 24.50 48.44
CA THR A 440 5.20 24.24 48.24
C THR A 440 4.97 23.67 46.85
N TYR A 441 4.33 22.51 46.78
CA TYR A 441 3.82 21.94 45.54
C TYR A 441 2.35 22.32 45.36
N ASN A 442 1.99 22.85 44.18
CA ASN A 442 0.62 23.16 43.80
C ASN A 442 0.21 22.32 42.58
N GLN A 443 -0.82 21.52 42.75
CA GLN A 443 -1.53 20.80 41.68
C GLN A 443 -2.50 21.76 40.99
N ASN A 444 -2.68 21.62 39.67
CA ASN A 444 -3.55 22.49 38.86
C ASN A 444 -3.23 23.99 38.99
N TYR A 445 -1.97 24.36 38.82
CA TYR A 445 -1.58 25.76 38.73
C TYR A 445 -2.08 26.40 37.43
N TYR A 446 -2.85 27.48 37.55
CA TYR A 446 -3.45 28.16 36.40
C TYR A 446 -2.39 28.96 35.61
N PRO A 447 -2.37 28.90 34.26
CA PRO A 447 -3.42 28.38 33.39
C PRO A 447 -3.31 26.89 33.03
N ASN A 448 -4.46 26.24 32.93
CA ASN A 448 -4.59 24.95 32.27
C ASN A 448 -4.34 25.09 30.77
N PHE A 449 -3.53 24.21 30.20
CA PHE A 449 -3.19 24.26 28.78
C PHE A 449 -3.98 23.24 27.94
N VAL A 450 -4.75 22.33 28.56
CA VAL A 450 -5.66 21.42 27.86
C VAL A 450 -7.10 21.86 28.12
N VAL A 451 -7.91 21.94 27.05
CA VAL A 451 -9.34 22.28 27.12
C VAL A 451 -10.20 21.27 26.34
N ASP A 452 -11.45 21.10 26.73
CA ASP A 452 -12.42 20.25 26.04
C ASP A 452 -13.03 20.93 24.80
N GLU A 453 -13.99 20.26 24.15
CA GLU A 453 -14.72 20.78 22.98
C GLU A 453 -15.48 22.09 23.25
N SER A 454 -15.85 22.32 24.52
CA SER A 454 -16.58 23.50 25.00
C SER A 454 -15.63 24.56 25.59
N ASP A 455 -14.32 24.43 25.37
CA ASP A 455 -13.27 25.30 25.90
C ASP A 455 -13.17 25.30 27.43
N ASN A 456 -13.72 24.27 28.11
CA ASN A 456 -13.51 24.10 29.55
C ASN A 456 -12.16 23.44 29.81
N PRO A 457 -11.41 23.87 30.84
CA PRO A 457 -10.16 23.22 31.19
C PRO A 457 -10.30 21.74 31.57
N VAL A 458 -9.39 20.90 31.07
CA VAL A 458 -9.26 19.49 31.45
C VAL A 458 -7.95 19.32 32.22
N GLY A 459 -7.98 19.62 33.52
CA GLY A 459 -6.81 19.59 34.40
C GLY A 459 -6.36 18.18 34.81
N ASN A 460 -5.57 18.09 35.88
CA ASN A 460 -5.16 16.79 36.42
C ASN A 460 -6.36 16.00 37.00
N PRO A 461 -6.34 14.65 36.96
CA PRO A 461 -7.48 13.82 37.39
C PRO A 461 -7.61 13.69 38.93
N PHE A 462 -6.66 14.20 39.71
CA PHE A 462 -6.63 14.12 41.17
C PHE A 462 -7.27 15.34 41.85
N GLY A 463 -7.55 16.41 41.10
CA GLY A 463 -8.11 17.66 41.59
C GLY A 463 -7.07 18.69 42.02
N ASP A 464 -7.54 19.79 42.62
CA ASP A 464 -6.69 20.87 43.12
C ASP A 464 -6.14 20.53 44.50
N GLY A 465 -4.86 20.85 44.74
CA GLY A 465 -4.22 20.57 46.01
C GLY A 465 -2.90 21.31 46.19
N THR A 466 -2.62 21.67 47.44
CA THR A 466 -1.37 22.32 47.83
C THR A 466 -0.78 21.60 49.03
N TYR A 467 0.48 21.19 48.93
CA TYR A 467 1.18 20.49 50.01
C TYR A 467 2.68 20.82 50.04
N SER A 468 3.33 20.53 51.16
CA SER A 468 4.77 20.72 51.31
C SER A 468 5.54 19.51 50.77
N THR A 469 6.61 19.75 50.04
CA THR A 469 7.53 18.71 49.55
C THR A 469 8.98 19.18 49.64
N THR A 470 9.93 18.26 49.49
CA THR A 470 11.36 18.54 49.52
C THR A 470 11.99 18.23 48.18
N LEU A 471 12.73 19.19 47.65
CA LEU A 471 13.58 19.04 46.47
C LEU A 471 14.91 18.41 46.89
N TYR A 472 15.33 17.40 46.15
CA TYR A 472 16.63 16.75 46.25
C TYR A 472 17.36 16.90 44.91
N VAL A 473 18.69 16.92 44.97
CA VAL A 473 19.58 16.85 43.81
C VAL A 473 20.44 15.60 43.94
N ASP A 474 20.71 14.95 42.82
CA ASP A 474 21.67 13.87 42.75
C ASP A 474 23.09 14.45 42.83
N GLN A 475 23.90 13.96 43.76
CA GLN A 475 25.31 14.35 43.87
C GLN A 475 26.16 13.81 42.72
N ASN A 476 25.72 12.75 42.05
CA ASN A 476 26.41 12.16 40.90
C ASN A 476 26.06 12.90 39.60
N ASP A 477 24.85 13.46 39.51
CA ASP A 477 24.38 14.27 38.39
C ASP A 477 23.68 15.54 38.91
N PRO A 478 24.38 16.70 38.91
CA PRO A 478 23.81 17.97 39.35
C PRO A 478 22.66 18.52 38.49
N THR A 479 22.33 17.86 37.38
CA THR A 479 21.17 18.18 36.54
C THR A 479 19.96 17.31 36.86
N HIS A 480 20.12 16.27 37.69
CA HIS A 480 19.08 15.32 38.07
C HIS A 480 18.51 15.64 39.46
N TYR A 481 17.19 15.78 39.53
CA TYR A 481 16.46 16.22 40.70
C TYR A 481 15.29 15.28 41.01
N LYS A 482 14.84 15.29 42.26
CA LYS A 482 13.54 14.75 42.62
C LYS A 482 12.81 15.60 43.64
N ILE A 483 11.49 15.53 43.65
CA ILE A 483 10.67 16.01 44.77
C ILE A 483 10.04 14.83 45.52
N GLU A 484 10.02 14.91 46.84
CA GLU A 484 9.47 13.87 47.71
C GLU A 484 8.94 14.49 49.02
N PRO A 485 7.68 14.21 49.41
CA PRO A 485 6.68 13.38 48.70
C PRO A 485 6.11 14.06 47.45
N TRP A 486 5.58 13.29 46.49
CA TRP A 486 4.84 13.76 45.33
C TRP A 486 3.60 12.89 45.09
N LEU A 487 2.41 13.49 45.07
CA LEU A 487 1.06 12.86 45.07
C LEU A 487 0.77 11.94 46.25
N LEU A 488 1.63 10.96 46.49
CA LEU A 488 1.57 10.01 47.60
C LEU A 488 2.77 10.23 48.53
N LYS A 489 2.60 9.85 49.80
CA LYS A 489 3.61 10.06 50.85
C LYS A 489 4.96 9.39 50.52
N ASP A 490 4.93 8.23 49.87
CA ASP A 490 6.13 7.42 49.59
C ASP A 490 6.50 7.43 48.09
N LEU A 491 5.92 8.34 47.31
CA LEU A 491 6.20 8.49 45.89
C LEU A 491 7.09 9.72 45.66
N SER A 492 8.11 9.54 44.84
CA SER A 492 8.98 10.61 44.36
C SER A 492 8.72 10.92 42.89
N PHE A 493 8.91 12.18 42.51
CA PHE A 493 8.89 12.62 41.13
C PHE A 493 10.27 13.09 40.71
N GLU A 494 10.92 12.33 39.84
CA GLU A 494 12.27 12.59 39.34
C GLU A 494 12.22 13.32 37.99
N PHE A 495 13.15 14.25 37.79
CA PHE A 495 13.24 15.05 36.57
C PHE A 495 14.65 15.60 36.37
N ASN A 496 14.98 15.94 35.13
CA ASN A 496 16.22 16.62 34.78
C ASN A 496 15.96 18.09 34.48
N LEU A 497 16.91 18.94 34.84
CA LEU A 497 16.91 20.38 34.56
C LEU A 497 18.17 20.74 33.78
N ASP A 498 18.01 21.19 32.53
CA ASP A 498 19.14 21.57 31.70
C ASP A 498 19.64 23.00 32.01
N GLY A 499 20.79 23.37 31.42
CA GLY A 499 21.40 24.70 31.59
C GLY A 499 20.58 25.86 31.00
N SER A 500 19.58 25.58 30.17
CA SER A 500 18.66 26.59 29.62
C SER A 500 17.44 26.82 30.49
N GLY A 501 17.21 25.94 31.48
CA GLY A 501 16.05 25.98 32.38
C GLY A 501 14.88 25.12 31.92
N VAL A 502 15.08 24.21 30.95
CA VAL A 502 14.05 23.28 30.49
C VAL A 502 14.07 22.02 31.35
N ILE A 503 12.87 21.54 31.71
CA ILE A 503 12.68 20.35 32.53
C ILE A 503 12.23 19.18 31.66
N THR A 504 12.91 18.03 31.78
CA THR A 504 12.54 16.76 31.13
C THR A 504 12.31 15.66 32.16
N PHE A 505 11.36 14.77 31.87
CA PHE A 505 11.09 13.59 32.69
C PHE A 505 10.41 12.53 31.82
N SER A 506 10.65 11.26 32.14
CA SER A 506 10.02 10.10 31.52
C SER A 506 8.67 9.81 32.17
N ASP A 507 7.94 8.84 31.63
CA ASP A 507 6.63 8.47 32.14
C ASP A 507 6.70 7.99 33.60
N VAL A 508 5.87 8.58 34.45
CA VAL A 508 5.82 8.25 35.88
C VAL A 508 4.51 7.57 36.22
N ASN A 509 4.60 6.42 36.89
CA ASN A 509 3.45 5.73 37.45
C ASN A 509 3.05 6.40 38.77
N THR A 510 1.83 6.94 38.82
CA THR A 510 1.33 7.66 40.00
C THR A 510 0.99 6.75 41.17
N GLY A 511 0.92 5.43 40.94
CA GLY A 511 0.46 4.44 41.92
C GLY A 511 -1.06 4.46 42.15
N VAL A 512 -1.79 5.38 41.51
CA VAL A 512 -3.25 5.51 41.65
C VAL A 512 -3.95 4.72 40.55
N ASP A 513 -4.83 3.79 40.95
CA ASP A 513 -5.66 2.99 40.04
C ASP A 513 -6.71 3.88 39.36
N SER A 514 -6.88 3.73 38.03
CA SER A 514 -7.85 4.49 37.24
C SER A 514 -9.31 4.10 37.50
N GLN A 515 -9.57 3.02 38.24
CA GLN A 515 -10.88 2.48 38.62
C GLN A 515 -11.81 2.15 37.46
N THR A 516 -11.25 2.06 36.26
CA THR A 516 -11.97 1.80 35.01
C THR A 516 -11.56 0.46 34.39
N GLY A 517 -10.71 -0.31 35.08
CA GLY A 517 -10.11 -1.54 34.56
C GLY A 517 -8.92 -1.28 33.62
N TYR A 518 -8.48 -0.02 33.48
CA TYR A 518 -7.41 0.40 32.56
C TYR A 518 -6.02 0.52 33.22
N GLY A 519 -5.87 0.05 34.45
CA GLY A 519 -4.59 0.06 35.18
C GLY A 519 -4.32 1.35 35.95
N ASN A 520 -3.05 1.60 36.27
CA ASN A 520 -2.66 2.81 37.00
C ASN A 520 -2.65 4.03 36.08
N ILE A 521 -2.94 5.19 36.66
CA ILE A 521 -2.76 6.48 36.01
C ILE A 521 -1.27 6.76 35.86
N LEU A 522 -0.86 7.07 34.65
CA LEU A 522 0.49 7.44 34.26
C LEU A 522 0.53 8.95 33.96
N VAL A 523 1.69 9.57 34.11
CA VAL A 523 1.93 10.95 33.69
C VAL A 523 3.15 11.02 32.79
N THR A 524 3.09 11.85 31.76
CA THR A 524 4.21 12.13 30.85
C THR A 524 4.41 13.64 30.68
N ASN A 525 5.56 14.02 30.14
CA ASN A 525 5.89 15.43 29.90
C ASN A 525 5.13 15.97 28.69
N ALA A 526 4.34 17.03 28.89
CA ALA A 526 3.52 17.66 27.87
C ALA A 526 4.34 18.18 26.67
N THR A 527 5.59 18.59 26.90
CA THR A 527 6.52 19.03 25.85
C THR A 527 6.75 17.93 24.82
N THR A 528 6.91 16.69 25.28
CA THR A 528 7.13 15.51 24.42
C THR A 528 5.80 14.98 23.86
N ALA A 529 4.75 14.96 24.68
CA ALA A 529 3.47 14.37 24.30
C ALA A 529 2.71 15.18 23.24
N LEU A 530 2.79 16.51 23.28
CA LEU A 530 2.00 17.38 22.39
C LEU A 530 2.73 17.77 21.11
N GLN A 531 4.06 17.69 21.08
CA GLN A 531 4.91 17.98 19.91
C GLN A 531 4.60 19.32 19.20
N THR A 532 4.12 20.32 19.92
CA THR A 532 3.76 21.64 19.35
C THR A 532 4.97 22.55 19.10
N GLY A 533 6.17 22.12 19.53
CA GLY A 533 7.38 22.94 19.57
C GLY A 533 7.36 24.03 20.65
N ASP A 534 6.43 23.96 21.60
CA ASP A 534 6.37 24.82 22.78
C ASP A 534 6.88 24.06 24.01
N VAL A 535 7.50 24.77 24.97
CA VAL A 535 8.01 24.17 26.22
C VAL A 535 6.97 24.32 27.33
N PHE A 536 6.61 23.20 27.96
CA PHE A 536 5.60 23.16 29.04
C PHE A 536 6.21 22.94 30.42
N SER A 537 7.41 22.37 30.49
CA SER A 537 8.12 22.08 31.74
C SER A 537 9.42 22.89 31.80
N PHE A 538 9.52 23.80 32.77
CA PHE A 538 10.63 24.75 32.84
C PHE A 538 10.81 25.34 34.25
N LEU A 539 12.01 25.83 34.55
CA LEU A 539 12.25 26.72 35.68
C LEU A 539 11.86 28.14 35.28
N ASP A 540 10.98 28.78 36.04
CA ASP A 540 10.56 30.15 35.76
C ASP A 540 11.49 31.21 36.36
N GLU A 541 11.26 32.48 36.02
CA GLU A 541 12.07 33.61 36.48
C GLU A 541 11.92 33.90 37.98
N SER A 542 10.86 33.39 38.62
CA SER A 542 10.66 33.48 40.07
C SER A 542 11.40 32.38 40.84
N GLY A 543 11.96 31.40 40.12
CA GLY A 543 12.61 30.22 40.68
C GLY A 543 11.64 29.09 41.01
N ALA A 544 10.41 29.14 40.49
CA ALA A 544 9.45 28.04 40.58
C ALA A 544 9.70 27.03 39.46
N TYR A 545 9.66 25.75 39.81
CA TYR A 545 9.70 24.65 38.86
C TYR A 545 8.29 24.44 38.34
N VAL A 546 8.09 24.64 37.04
CA VAL A 546 6.82 24.45 36.35
C VAL A 546 6.88 23.13 35.61
N PHE A 547 5.90 22.26 35.86
CA PHE A 547 5.79 20.94 35.25
C PHE A 547 4.56 20.89 34.36
N GLY A 548 4.76 20.69 33.06
CA GLY A 548 3.71 20.41 32.11
C GLY A 548 3.34 18.94 32.14
N MET A 549 2.26 18.60 32.85
CA MET A 549 1.86 17.23 33.14
C MET A 549 0.73 16.81 32.19
N MET A 550 0.89 15.67 31.51
CA MET A 550 -0.17 15.02 30.72
C MET A 550 -0.48 13.65 31.32
N TYR A 551 -1.73 13.46 31.76
CA TYR A 551 -2.18 12.26 32.46
C TYR A 551 -2.89 11.30 31.52
N TYR A 552 -2.58 10.02 31.62
CA TYR A 552 -3.15 8.99 30.76
C TYR A 552 -3.22 7.62 31.44
N VAL A 553 -3.98 6.70 30.83
CA VAL A 553 -3.95 5.26 31.11
C VAL A 553 -3.52 4.51 29.86
N ASN A 554 -2.76 3.43 30.02
CA ASN A 554 -2.38 2.56 28.91
C ASN A 554 -3.28 1.32 28.91
N TYR A 555 -4.09 1.17 27.87
CA TYR A 555 -4.94 -0.01 27.67
C TYR A 555 -4.76 -0.57 26.26
N ASN A 556 -4.38 -1.85 26.15
CA ASN A 556 -4.13 -2.53 24.87
C ASN A 556 -3.24 -1.73 23.91
N ASN A 557 -2.10 -1.23 24.39
CA ASN A 557 -1.14 -0.42 23.64
C ASN A 557 -1.74 0.87 23.05
N SER A 558 -2.82 1.39 23.65
CA SER A 558 -3.45 2.66 23.28
C SER A 558 -3.50 3.60 24.48
N TYR A 559 -3.20 4.88 24.23
CA TYR A 559 -3.21 5.94 25.23
C TYR A 559 -4.63 6.48 25.44
N GLY A 560 -5.18 6.27 26.64
CA GLY A 560 -6.42 6.92 27.10
C GLY A 560 -6.09 8.18 27.88
N TRP A 561 -6.12 9.34 27.22
CA TRP A 561 -5.79 10.62 27.87
C TRP A 561 -6.89 11.09 28.82
N LEU A 562 -6.48 11.50 30.02
CA LEU A 562 -7.36 11.94 31.10
C LEU A 562 -7.37 13.46 31.29
N GLY A 563 -6.28 14.15 30.95
CA GLY A 563 -6.17 15.61 31.09
C GLY A 563 -4.74 16.09 31.17
N GLY A 564 -4.55 17.40 31.33
CA GLY A 564 -3.22 18.00 31.51
C GLY A 564 -3.26 19.35 32.21
N ALA A 565 -2.25 19.59 33.03
CA ALA A 565 -2.15 20.79 33.86
C ALA A 565 -0.71 21.25 34.02
N LEU A 566 -0.52 22.56 34.23
CA LEU A 566 0.73 23.05 34.80
C LEU A 566 0.68 22.79 36.31
N GLU A 567 1.72 22.21 36.84
CA GLU A 567 1.92 22.03 38.28
C GLU A 567 3.19 22.74 38.68
N THR A 568 3.26 23.22 39.93
CA THR A 568 4.40 24.04 40.35
C THR A 568 5.00 23.56 41.66
N PHE A 569 6.33 23.55 41.73
CA PHE A 569 7.05 23.50 43.00
C PHE A 569 7.76 24.85 43.23
N THR A 570 7.39 25.52 44.33
CA THR A 570 7.97 26.80 44.73
C THR A 570 8.89 26.61 45.94
N PRO A 571 10.22 26.75 45.80
CA PRO A 571 11.16 26.67 46.92
C PRO A 571 10.88 27.69 48.03
N SER A 572 11.06 27.30 49.29
CA SER A 572 11.05 28.24 50.42
C SER A 572 12.30 29.14 50.45
N GLY A 573 12.14 30.37 50.96
CA GLY A 573 12.97 31.57 50.69
C GLY A 573 14.51 31.54 50.88
N ASN A 574 15.13 30.43 51.28
CA ASN A 574 16.60 30.27 51.29
C ASN A 574 17.14 29.36 50.16
N GLY A 575 16.31 28.47 49.57
CA GLY A 575 16.73 27.56 48.50
C GLY A 575 16.79 28.21 47.11
N ALA A 576 15.85 29.12 46.82
CA ALA A 576 15.75 29.82 45.54
C ALA A 576 17.04 30.58 45.16
N SER A 577 17.75 31.14 46.14
CA SER A 577 18.96 31.92 45.92
C SER A 577 20.21 31.07 45.61
N MET A 578 20.24 29.78 46.03
CA MET A 578 21.33 28.86 45.66
C MET A 578 21.12 28.22 44.29
N ILE A 579 19.87 27.97 43.90
CA ILE A 579 19.49 27.38 42.61
C ILE A 579 19.69 28.39 41.47
N MET A 580 19.23 29.64 41.64
CA MET A 580 19.44 30.72 40.66
C MET A 580 20.92 31.09 40.44
N LYS A 581 21.83 30.72 41.37
CA LYS A 581 23.28 30.97 41.22
C LYS A 581 24.01 29.91 40.38
N ARG A 582 23.38 28.77 40.06
CA ARG A 582 24.09 27.60 39.49
C ARG A 582 23.98 27.38 37.98
N GLY A 583 23.21 28.13 37.19
CA GLY A 583 23.32 27.93 35.73
C GLY A 583 22.33 28.56 34.75
N THR A 584 21.30 29.28 35.15
CA THR A 584 20.22 29.65 34.20
C THR A 584 20.31 31.10 33.71
N ALA A 585 21.32 31.40 32.89
CA ALA A 585 21.50 32.73 32.29
C ALA A 585 20.44 33.10 31.22
N SER A 586 19.63 32.13 30.75
CA SER A 586 18.79 32.25 29.54
C SER A 586 17.28 32.05 29.73
N LEU A 587 16.75 32.12 30.97
CA LEU A 587 15.31 31.86 31.24
C LEU A 587 14.34 32.77 30.45
N LYS A 588 14.81 33.96 30.04
CA LYS A 588 14.02 34.95 29.27
C LYS A 588 13.67 34.51 27.84
N ASN A 589 14.35 33.51 27.29
CA ASN A 589 14.21 33.12 25.88
C ASN A 589 13.46 31.78 25.68
N ILE A 590 12.91 31.19 26.75
CA ILE A 590 12.13 29.95 26.63
C ILE A 590 10.78 30.27 25.97
N LYS A 591 10.48 29.60 24.86
CA LYS A 591 9.19 29.71 24.16
C LYS A 591 8.12 28.93 24.94
N LYS A 592 7.55 29.60 25.95
CA LYS A 592 6.51 29.06 26.83
C LYS A 592 5.18 28.89 26.08
N VAL A 593 4.36 27.94 26.56
CA VAL A 593 2.97 27.81 26.12
C VAL A 593 2.20 29.12 26.36
N ASN A 594 1.58 29.65 25.31
CA ASN A 594 0.77 30.89 25.36
C ASN A 594 -0.68 30.67 24.86
N ARG A 595 -1.06 29.43 24.55
CA ARG A 595 -2.38 29.07 24.00
C ARG A 595 -2.84 27.73 24.55
N SER A 596 -4.15 27.55 24.68
CA SER A 596 -4.74 26.25 25.01
C SER A 596 -4.64 25.29 23.82
N VAL A 597 -4.51 24.00 24.14
CA VAL A 597 -4.57 22.88 23.22
C VAL A 597 -5.92 22.19 23.41
N LYS A 598 -6.73 22.16 22.36
CA LYS A 598 -8.02 21.47 22.37
C LYS A 598 -7.79 19.97 22.40
N SER A 599 -8.47 19.27 23.31
CA SER A 599 -8.41 17.82 23.48
C SER A 599 -8.75 17.07 22.19
N VAL A 600 -9.63 17.62 21.36
CA VAL A 600 -10.01 17.08 20.03
C VAL A 600 -8.98 17.33 18.92
N THR A 601 -8.08 18.31 19.05
CA THR A 601 -7.17 18.74 17.97
C THR A 601 -5.73 18.26 18.16
N ALA A 602 -5.42 17.60 19.27
CA ALA A 602 -4.20 16.79 19.42
C ALA A 602 -4.33 15.53 18.54
N GLY A 603 -4.16 15.68 17.23
CA GLY A 603 -4.46 14.70 16.17
C GLY A 603 -3.74 13.33 16.23
N HIS A 604 -3.00 13.04 17.30
CA HIS A 604 -2.42 11.72 17.59
C HIS A 604 -3.07 11.01 18.81
N ALA A 605 -4.07 11.63 19.44
CA ALA A 605 -4.76 11.12 20.62
C ALA A 605 -6.20 10.74 20.29
N LYS A 606 -6.44 9.48 19.88
CA LYS A 606 -7.81 8.96 19.71
C LYS A 606 -8.53 8.97 21.06
N LYS A 607 -9.49 9.91 21.19
CA LYS A 607 -10.53 10.01 22.22
C LYS A 607 -10.00 10.17 23.66
N PHE A 608 -9.86 11.43 24.09
CA PHE A 608 -9.94 11.75 25.52
C PHE A 608 -11.26 11.16 26.05
N ILE A 609 -11.19 10.28 27.04
CA ILE A 609 -12.40 9.83 27.74
C ILE A 609 -12.77 10.98 28.67
N ALA A 610 -13.55 11.94 28.18
CA ALA A 610 -14.24 12.90 29.02
C ALA A 610 -15.36 12.18 29.78
N ALA A 611 -14.99 11.25 30.67
CA ALA A 611 -15.86 10.81 31.74
C ALA A 611 -15.46 11.63 32.98
N PRO A 612 -16.41 12.25 33.69
CA PRO A 612 -16.10 12.90 34.95
C PRO A 612 -15.66 11.81 35.93
N VAL A 613 -14.35 11.63 36.10
CA VAL A 613 -13.81 10.92 37.24
C VAL A 613 -14.12 11.82 38.42
N ASP A 614 -15.21 11.51 39.15
CA ASP A 614 -15.52 12.20 40.39
C ASP A 614 -14.29 12.07 41.30
N ALA A 615 -13.62 13.20 41.60
CA ALA A 615 -12.41 13.23 42.43
C ALA A 615 -12.62 12.54 43.79
N LYS A 616 -13.88 12.34 44.22
CA LYS A 616 -14.23 11.58 45.44
C LYS A 616 -14.18 10.06 45.31
N THR A 617 -14.04 9.52 44.10
CA THR A 617 -14.00 8.07 43.86
C THR A 617 -12.57 7.51 43.84
N LEU A 618 -11.54 8.32 43.60
CA LEU A 618 -10.13 7.90 43.64
C LEU A 618 -9.71 7.48 45.06
N LYS A 619 -9.64 6.18 45.32
CA LYS A 619 -9.15 5.63 46.59
C LYS A 619 -7.65 5.38 46.47
N LEU A 620 -6.90 6.08 47.30
CA LEU A 620 -5.50 5.77 47.61
C LEU A 620 -5.46 4.32 48.14
N LYS A 621 -4.62 3.46 47.55
CA LYS A 621 -4.32 2.14 48.14
C LYS A 621 -3.35 2.29 49.29
#